data_AF-A0A383CBE6-F1
#
_entry.id   AF-A0A383CBE6-F1
#
_cell.length_a   1.000
_cell.length_b   1.000
_cell.length_c   1.000
_cell.angle_alpha   90.00
_cell.angle_beta   90.00
_cell.angle_gamma   90.00
#
_symmetry.space_group_name_H-M   'P 1'
#
loop_
_entity.id
_entity.type
_entity.pdbx_description
1 polymer ?
#
loop_
_entity_poly.entity_id
_entity_poly.type
_entity_poly.pdbx_seq_one_letter_code
_entity_poly.pdbx_strand_id
1 'polypeptide(L)'
;HQEGLSGQVEVGSGQGGLQSADGSGQAGVLLVEGVGGLLAPLAKGKTVASLGKAIGAQLVVVAPNRVGVINQVLLTVEAATERGLEVACVVLMGQKEPDASSLDNASLLRDFLPVLADFKGVFEFPWLGLGADDPGQIGVNVKKAEKVLAKFLEACKLRGPSGSGVSVQPSG
;
A
#
# COMPACT_ATOMS: atom_id res chain seq x y z
N HIS A 1 3.81 34.87 -38.55
CA HIS A 1 3.85 33.51 -39.12
C HIS A 1 4.79 32.68 -38.26
N GLN A 2 4.25 32.01 -37.23
CA GLN A 2 4.68 30.74 -36.65
C GLN A 2 3.82 30.48 -35.42
N GLU A 3 2.85 29.60 -35.61
CA GLU A 3 2.03 28.97 -34.58
C GLU A 3 2.89 27.92 -33.85
N GLY A 4 2.84 27.91 -32.51
CA GLY A 4 3.47 26.90 -31.68
C GLY A 4 2.42 26.23 -30.81
N LEU A 5 2.03 25.02 -31.20
CA LEU A 5 0.94 24.22 -30.64
C LEU A 5 1.06 24.03 -29.12
N SER A 6 0.09 24.58 -28.38
CA SER A 6 -0.25 24.19 -27.02
C SER A 6 -1.03 22.87 -27.04
N GLY A 7 -0.32 21.74 -27.13
CA GLY A 7 -0.92 20.43 -26.92
C GLY A 7 -1.13 20.16 -25.43
N GLN A 8 -2.31 20.46 -24.90
CA GLN A 8 -2.76 19.88 -23.65
C GLN A 8 -2.98 18.38 -23.87
N VAL A 9 -2.20 17.55 -23.19
CA VAL A 9 -2.50 16.11 -23.12
C VAL A 9 -3.64 15.95 -22.12
N GLU A 10 -4.85 15.73 -22.62
CA GLU A 10 -5.96 15.27 -21.80
C GLU A 10 -5.59 13.91 -21.20
N VAL A 11 -5.40 13.89 -19.89
CA VAL A 11 -5.32 12.64 -19.14
C VAL A 11 -6.76 12.19 -18.96
N GLY A 12 -7.21 11.28 -19.82
CA GLY A 12 -8.53 10.66 -19.69
C GLY A 12 -8.70 10.09 -18.29
N SER A 13 -9.80 10.45 -17.62
CA SER A 13 -10.23 9.82 -16.37
C SER A 13 -10.70 8.40 -16.68
N GLY A 14 -9.75 7.48 -16.82
CA GLY A 14 -10.04 6.08 -17.05
C GLY A 14 -10.74 5.48 -15.84
N GLN A 15 -12.07 5.45 -15.83
CA GLN A 15 -12.86 4.56 -15.00
C GLN A 15 -12.81 3.14 -15.60
N GLY A 16 -11.60 2.60 -15.73
CA GLY A 16 -11.39 1.21 -16.14
C GLY A 16 -11.19 0.37 -14.88
N GLY A 17 -12.20 -0.41 -14.50
CA GLY A 17 -12.00 -1.46 -13.49
C GLY A 17 -11.03 -2.49 -14.03
N LEU A 18 -9.99 -2.82 -13.26
CA LEU A 18 -9.08 -3.93 -13.58
C LEU A 18 -9.88 -5.23 -13.43
N GLN A 19 -10.08 -5.95 -14.53
CA GLN A 19 -10.79 -7.23 -14.55
C GLN A 19 -9.81 -8.37 -14.26
N SER A 20 -10.24 -9.37 -13.48
CA SER A 20 -9.46 -10.59 -13.25
C SER A 20 -9.28 -11.35 -14.56
N ALA A 21 -8.07 -11.88 -14.80
CA ALA A 21 -7.72 -12.58 -16.03
C ALA A 21 -8.37 -13.98 -16.15
N ASP A 22 -8.92 -14.53 -15.07
CA ASP A 22 -9.43 -15.90 -15.00
C ASP A 22 -10.96 -16.00 -15.25
N GLY A 23 -11.66 -14.89 -15.47
CA GLY A 23 -13.10 -14.86 -15.72
C GLY A 23 -13.95 -15.38 -14.54
N SER A 24 -13.35 -15.64 -13.37
CA SER A 24 -14.08 -16.05 -12.18
C SER A 24 -14.63 -14.78 -11.50
N GLY A 25 -15.94 -14.75 -11.25
CA GLY A 25 -16.62 -13.61 -10.61
C GLY A 25 -16.26 -13.40 -9.13
N GLN A 26 -15.10 -13.89 -8.67
CA GLN A 26 -14.60 -13.62 -7.33
C GLN A 26 -13.78 -12.32 -7.32
N ALA A 27 -14.05 -11.47 -6.34
CA ALA A 27 -13.24 -10.28 -6.09
C ALA A 27 -11.83 -10.72 -5.64
N GLY A 28 -10.91 -10.82 -6.59
CA GLY A 28 -9.48 -11.03 -6.30
C GLY A 28 -8.87 -9.81 -5.61
N VAL A 29 -7.77 -10.03 -4.88
CA VAL A 29 -6.94 -8.96 -4.32
C VAL A 29 -5.84 -8.63 -5.31
N LEU A 30 -5.74 -7.36 -5.72
CA LEU A 30 -4.60 -6.86 -6.49
C LEU A 30 -3.57 -6.24 -5.54
N LEU A 31 -2.40 -6.87 -5.43
CA LEU A 31 -1.25 -6.28 -4.77
C LEU A 31 -0.36 -5.59 -5.81
N VAL A 32 -0.11 -4.30 -5.63
CA VAL A 32 0.79 -3.51 -6.47
C VAL A 32 2.03 -3.14 -5.68
N GLU A 33 3.19 -3.63 -6.10
CA GLU A 33 4.48 -3.16 -5.59
C GLU A 33 4.96 -1.98 -6.45
N GLY A 34 5.35 -0.90 -5.78
CA GLY A 34 6.03 0.22 -6.43
C GLY A 34 7.50 -0.09 -6.72
N VAL A 35 8.25 0.93 -7.08
CA VAL A 35 9.71 0.85 -7.17
C VAL A 35 10.32 1.94 -6.31
N GLY A 36 11.25 1.58 -5.42
CA GLY A 36 11.84 2.51 -4.46
C GLY A 36 10.81 3.03 -3.44
N GLY A 37 10.93 4.30 -3.06
CA GLY A 37 10.03 4.95 -2.11
C GLY A 37 8.79 5.57 -2.75
N LEU A 38 7.87 6.08 -1.92
CA LEU A 38 6.60 6.69 -2.35
C LEU A 38 6.76 7.82 -3.38
N LEU A 39 7.84 8.61 -3.29
CA LEU A 39 8.13 9.72 -4.20
C LEU A 39 9.12 9.38 -5.31
N ALA A 40 9.45 8.09 -5.49
CA ALA A 40 10.32 7.67 -6.59
C ALA A 40 9.72 8.08 -7.95
N PRO A 41 10.51 8.69 -8.84
CA PRO A 41 10.03 9.18 -10.12
C PRO A 41 9.78 8.02 -11.10
N LEU A 42 8.61 8.03 -11.75
CA LEU A 42 8.25 7.11 -12.84
C LEU A 42 8.34 7.79 -14.21
N ALA A 43 8.05 9.09 -14.25
CA ALA A 43 8.17 9.93 -15.43
C ALA A 43 8.28 11.41 -14.98
N LYS A 44 8.43 12.34 -15.92
CA LYS A 44 8.45 13.78 -15.62
C LYS A 44 7.15 14.18 -14.87
N GLY A 45 7.30 14.61 -13.63
CA GLY A 45 6.18 15.02 -12.77
C GLY A 45 5.28 13.87 -12.30
N LYS A 46 5.69 12.60 -12.47
CA LYS A 46 4.95 11.42 -12.02
C LYS A 46 5.80 10.59 -11.08
N THR A 47 5.21 10.16 -9.98
CA THR A 47 5.84 9.32 -8.94
C THR A 47 4.99 8.07 -8.66
N VAL A 48 5.54 7.14 -7.88
CA VAL A 48 4.79 5.99 -7.33
C VAL A 48 3.50 6.46 -6.64
N ALA A 49 3.55 7.55 -5.86
CA ALA A 49 2.35 8.14 -5.25
C ALA A 49 1.28 8.53 -6.28
N SER A 50 1.68 9.14 -7.40
CA SER A 50 0.74 9.54 -8.45
C SER A 50 0.10 8.34 -9.14
N LEU A 51 0.84 7.22 -9.28
CA LEU A 51 0.30 5.98 -9.80
C LEU A 51 -0.72 5.37 -8.84
N GLY A 52 -0.36 5.25 -7.55
CA GLY A 52 -1.27 4.74 -6.51
C GLY A 52 -2.59 5.51 -6.45
N LYS A 53 -2.52 6.83 -6.60
CA LYS A 53 -3.71 7.70 -6.68
C LYS A 53 -4.53 7.43 -7.93
N ALA A 54 -3.88 7.30 -9.09
CA ALA A 54 -4.57 7.09 -10.36
C ALA A 54 -5.35 5.77 -10.41
N ILE A 55 -4.87 4.73 -9.72
CA ILE A 55 -5.54 3.42 -9.63
C ILE A 55 -6.47 3.28 -8.42
N GLY A 56 -6.62 4.33 -7.60
CA GLY A 56 -7.44 4.29 -6.38
C GLY A 56 -6.95 3.28 -5.33
N ALA A 57 -5.65 3.04 -5.26
CA ALA A 57 -5.08 2.07 -4.32
C ALA A 57 -5.04 2.63 -2.88
N GLN A 58 -5.30 1.75 -1.91
CA GLN A 58 -4.92 1.95 -0.52
C GLN A 58 -3.42 1.67 -0.35
N LEU A 59 -2.72 2.51 0.40
CA LEU A 59 -1.28 2.41 0.61
C LEU A 59 -0.97 1.57 1.86
N VAL A 60 -0.10 0.57 1.70
CA VAL A 60 0.58 -0.13 2.79
C VAL A 60 2.00 0.41 2.88
N VAL A 61 2.35 1.02 4.01
CA VAL A 61 3.72 1.53 4.25
C VAL A 61 4.55 0.43 4.88
N VAL A 62 5.57 -0.06 4.17
CA VAL A 62 6.47 -1.11 4.66
C VAL A 62 7.84 -0.50 4.93
N ALA A 63 8.41 -0.73 6.12
CA ALA A 63 9.72 -0.19 6.48
C ALA A 63 10.53 -1.16 7.38
N PRO A 64 11.87 -1.15 7.31
CA PRO A 64 12.70 -1.98 8.18
C PRO A 64 12.60 -1.50 9.64
N ASN A 65 12.36 -2.42 10.57
CA ASN A 65 12.28 -2.11 12.00
C ASN A 65 13.68 -1.87 12.59
N ARG A 66 14.15 -0.62 12.51
CA ARG A 66 15.49 -0.19 12.95
C ARG A 66 15.52 1.30 13.30
N VAL A 67 16.62 1.78 13.85
CA VAL A 67 16.84 3.21 14.10
C VAL A 67 16.55 4.07 12.85
N GLY A 68 15.77 5.13 13.05
CA GLY A 68 15.35 6.08 12.01
C GLY A 68 14.01 5.75 11.33
N VAL A 69 13.43 4.57 11.58
CA VAL A 69 12.16 4.15 10.95
C VAL A 69 10.99 5.05 11.30
N ILE A 70 10.95 5.59 12.52
CA ILE A 70 9.88 6.50 12.97
C ILE A 70 9.79 7.70 12.04
N ASN A 71 10.89 8.42 11.84
CA ASN A 71 10.95 9.56 10.93
C ASN A 71 10.59 9.17 9.48
N GLN A 72 11.12 8.05 8.99
CA GLN A 72 10.85 7.59 7.62
C GLN A 72 9.35 7.31 7.40
N VAL A 73 8.71 6.63 8.34
CA VAL A 73 7.28 6.32 8.26
C VAL A 73 6.45 7.59 8.37
N LEU A 74 6.74 8.47 9.33
CA LEU A 74 5.98 9.72 9.51
C LEU A 74 6.06 10.61 8.25
N LEU A 75 7.26 10.82 7.70
CA LEU A 75 7.45 11.58 6.45
C LEU A 75 6.74 10.92 5.26
N THR A 76 6.73 9.58 5.20
CA THR A 76 6.03 8.86 4.13
C THR A 76 4.52 9.01 4.24
N VAL A 77 3.98 8.89 5.45
CA VAL A 77 2.56 9.05 5.74
C VAL A 77 2.10 10.47 5.45
N GLU A 78 2.83 11.48 5.92
CA GLU A 78 2.57 12.89 5.63
C GLU A 78 2.52 13.14 4.12
N ALA A 79 3.56 12.70 3.38
CA ALA A 79 3.59 12.85 1.94
C ALA A 79 2.46 12.11 1.23
N ALA A 80 2.03 10.94 1.73
CA ALA A 80 0.91 10.19 1.19
C ALA A 80 -0.42 10.94 1.39
N THR A 81 -0.68 11.38 2.63
CA THR A 81 -1.90 12.08 3.01
C THR A 81 -2.04 13.41 2.26
N GLU A 82 -0.98 14.20 2.14
CA GLU A 82 -0.98 15.44 1.34
C GLU A 82 -1.34 15.21 -0.13
N ARG A 83 -1.04 14.02 -0.66
CA ARG A 83 -1.34 13.65 -2.05
C ARG A 83 -2.71 13.00 -2.20
N GLY A 84 -3.45 12.80 -1.11
CA GLY A 84 -4.77 12.18 -1.08
C GLY A 84 -4.73 10.66 -1.22
N LEU A 85 -3.64 10.02 -0.80
CA LEU A 85 -3.58 8.57 -0.67
C LEU A 85 -4.11 8.16 0.71
N GLU A 86 -4.92 7.10 0.73
CA GLU A 86 -5.40 6.48 1.96
C GLU A 86 -4.35 5.49 2.46
N VAL A 87 -3.72 5.79 3.60
CA VAL A 87 -2.78 4.87 4.26
C VAL A 87 -3.60 3.85 5.05
N ALA A 88 -3.61 2.61 4.59
CA ALA A 88 -4.36 1.53 5.26
C ALA A 88 -3.63 1.01 6.50
N CYS A 89 -2.30 0.87 6.45
CA CYS A 89 -1.52 0.37 7.59
C CYS A 89 -0.02 0.63 7.41
N VAL A 90 0.72 0.45 8.51
CA VAL A 90 2.18 0.40 8.52
C VAL A 90 2.63 -1.02 8.88
N VAL A 91 3.64 -1.54 8.18
CA VAL A 91 4.27 -2.83 8.46
C VAL A 91 5.77 -2.62 8.74
N LEU A 92 6.20 -2.96 9.94
CA LEU A 92 7.59 -2.95 10.37
C LEU A 92 8.20 -4.34 10.14
N MET A 93 9.18 -4.41 9.23
CA MET A 93 9.86 -5.65 8.87
C MET A 93 11.00 -5.94 9.84
N GLY A 94 10.97 -7.08 10.49
CA GLY A 94 12.05 -7.57 11.34
C GLY A 94 13.36 -7.67 10.57
N GLN A 95 14.46 -7.36 11.24
CA GLN A 95 15.81 -7.37 10.68
C GLN A 95 16.56 -8.63 11.11
N LYS A 96 17.55 -9.04 10.30
CA LYS A 96 18.46 -10.14 10.67
C LYS A 96 19.18 -9.85 11.99
N GLU A 97 19.62 -8.61 12.16
CA GLU A 97 20.32 -8.11 13.33
C GLU A 97 19.51 -6.93 13.87
N PRO A 98 18.56 -7.17 14.78
CA PRO A 98 17.74 -6.10 15.36
C PRO A 98 18.56 -5.23 16.30
N ASP A 99 18.30 -3.92 16.27
CA ASP A 99 18.81 -2.98 17.26
C ASP A 99 17.81 -2.76 18.41
N ALA A 100 18.23 -2.08 19.48
CA ALA A 100 17.40 -1.86 20.67
C ALA A 100 16.11 -1.06 20.37
N SER A 101 16.11 -0.21 19.35
CA SER A 101 14.95 0.61 18.98
C SER A 101 13.83 -0.24 18.40
N SER A 102 14.13 -1.44 17.90
CA SER A 102 13.13 -2.34 17.31
C SER A 102 12.01 -2.74 18.27
N LEU A 103 12.26 -2.70 19.59
CA LEU A 103 11.30 -3.02 20.64
C LEU A 103 10.21 -1.95 20.81
N ASP A 104 10.55 -0.69 20.57
CA ASP A 104 9.68 0.46 20.88
C ASP A 104 9.12 1.15 19.63
N ASN A 105 9.71 0.92 18.45
CA ASN A 105 9.31 1.59 17.22
C ASN A 105 7.80 1.42 16.91
N ALA A 106 7.23 0.24 17.17
CA ALA A 106 5.82 -0.03 16.88
C ALA A 106 4.86 0.75 17.80
N SER A 107 5.15 0.83 19.10
CA SER A 107 4.35 1.63 20.04
C SER A 107 4.49 3.11 19.74
N LEU A 108 5.72 3.60 19.53
CA LEU A 108 5.96 4.99 19.17
C LEU A 108 5.23 5.40 17.88
N LEU A 109 5.23 4.56 16.84
CA LEU A 109 4.45 4.88 15.64
C LEU A 109 2.95 4.96 15.92
N ARG A 110 2.39 4.11 16.79
CA ARG A 110 0.96 4.21 17.15
C ARG A 110 0.65 5.53 17.87
N ASP A 111 1.59 6.03 18.66
CA ASP A 111 1.42 7.27 19.42
C ASP A 111 1.61 8.54 18.56
N PHE A 112 2.49 8.49 17.57
CA PHE A 112 2.88 9.67 16.77
C PHE A 112 2.24 9.75 15.38
N LEU A 113 1.64 8.67 14.87
CA LEU A 113 0.90 8.73 13.62
C LEU A 113 -0.32 9.66 13.74
N PRO A 114 -0.63 10.45 12.70
CA PRO A 114 -1.84 11.26 12.71
C PRO A 114 -3.09 10.36 12.69
N VAL A 115 -4.25 10.96 12.96
CA VAL A 115 -5.52 10.27 12.75
C VAL A 115 -5.71 10.03 11.25
N LEU A 116 -5.68 8.77 10.85
CA LEU A 116 -5.81 8.32 9.46
C LEU A 116 -7.17 7.63 9.28
N ALA A 117 -7.90 8.00 8.23
CA ALA A 117 -9.16 7.36 7.89
C ALA A 117 -8.94 5.88 7.57
N ASP A 118 -9.82 5.01 8.10
CA ASP A 118 -9.80 3.56 7.88
C ASP A 118 -8.46 2.86 8.21
N PHE A 119 -7.57 3.48 8.98
CA PHE A 119 -6.26 2.92 9.34
C PHE A 119 -6.38 1.69 10.24
N LYS A 120 -5.74 0.60 9.83
CA LYS A 120 -5.83 -0.72 10.47
C LYS A 120 -4.78 -0.94 11.56
N GLY A 121 -3.74 -0.11 11.59
CA GLY A 121 -2.73 -0.12 12.63
C GLY A 121 -1.30 -0.31 12.12
N VAL A 122 -0.40 -0.48 13.09
CA VAL A 122 1.01 -0.80 12.90
C VAL A 122 1.22 -2.27 13.21
N PHE A 123 1.72 -3.02 12.23
CA PHE A 123 2.00 -4.45 12.31
C PHE A 123 3.49 -4.70 12.28
N GLU A 124 3.93 -5.75 12.97
CA GLU A 124 5.31 -6.23 12.91
C GLU A 124 5.33 -7.55 12.17
N PHE A 125 6.21 -7.65 11.18
CA PHE A 125 6.39 -8.82 10.36
C PHE A 125 7.75 -9.44 10.62
N PRO A 126 7.87 -10.76 10.88
CA PRO A 126 9.13 -11.35 11.28
C PRO A 126 10.16 -11.35 10.14
N TRP A 127 11.44 -11.33 10.51
CA TRP A 127 12.49 -11.66 9.56
C TRP A 127 12.35 -13.12 9.12
N LEU A 128 12.20 -13.36 7.82
CA LEU A 128 11.92 -14.69 7.29
C LEU A 128 13.16 -15.59 7.21
N GLY A 129 14.36 -15.02 7.25
CA GLY A 129 15.62 -15.76 7.15
C GLY A 129 16.38 -15.45 5.86
N LEU A 130 17.52 -16.12 5.69
CA LEU A 130 18.30 -16.05 4.45
C LEU A 130 17.63 -16.89 3.35
N GLY A 131 17.61 -16.38 2.13
CA GLY A 131 16.96 -17.05 0.99
C GLY A 131 15.43 -17.09 1.11
N ALA A 132 14.82 -16.07 1.73
CA ALA A 132 13.36 -16.02 1.89
C ALA A 132 12.59 -15.98 0.54
N ASP A 133 13.30 -15.65 -0.54
CA ASP A 133 12.87 -15.68 -1.94
C ASP A 133 12.98 -17.07 -2.60
N ASP A 134 13.63 -18.04 -1.94
CA ASP A 134 13.68 -19.43 -2.40
C ASP A 134 12.28 -20.08 -2.32
N PRO A 135 11.70 -20.54 -3.45
CA PRO A 135 10.42 -21.24 -3.45
C PRO A 135 10.40 -22.47 -2.54
N GLY A 136 11.54 -23.13 -2.32
CA GLY A 136 11.67 -24.26 -1.40
C GLY A 136 11.40 -23.89 0.06
N GLN A 137 11.53 -22.60 0.43
CA GLN A 137 11.31 -22.11 1.78
C GLN A 137 9.88 -21.62 2.05
N ILE A 138 8.99 -21.63 1.04
CA ILE A 138 7.60 -21.12 1.18
C ILE A 138 6.89 -21.77 2.37
N GLY A 139 6.94 -23.10 2.52
CA GLY A 139 6.26 -23.78 3.63
C GLY A 139 6.75 -23.35 5.02
N VAL A 140 8.03 -22.99 5.15
CA VAL A 140 8.62 -22.48 6.40
C VAL A 140 8.24 -21.01 6.61
N ASN A 141 8.31 -20.20 5.56
CA ASN A 141 8.00 -18.78 5.60
C ASN A 141 6.52 -18.52 5.89
N VAL A 142 5.63 -19.36 5.35
CA VAL A 142 4.19 -19.32 5.66
C VAL A 142 3.98 -19.51 7.16
N LYS A 143 4.59 -20.51 7.80
CA LYS A 143 4.44 -20.71 9.26
C LYS A 143 4.90 -19.51 10.08
N LYS A 144 5.94 -18.80 9.63
CA LYS A 144 6.43 -17.58 10.30
C LYS A 144 5.47 -16.40 10.09
N ALA A 145 4.97 -16.24 8.86
CA ALA A 145 4.13 -15.12 8.46
C ALA A 145 2.65 -15.28 8.84
N GLU A 146 2.16 -16.51 8.99
CA GLU A 146 0.74 -16.88 9.12
C GLU A 146 0.04 -16.07 10.22
N LYS A 147 0.65 -15.97 11.41
CA LYS A 147 0.06 -15.21 12.51
C LYS A 147 -0.10 -13.72 12.20
N VAL A 148 0.86 -13.13 11.49
CA VAL A 148 0.84 -11.71 11.13
C VAL A 148 -0.13 -11.48 9.98
N LEU A 149 -0.12 -12.36 8.99
CA LEU A 149 -1.05 -12.33 7.85
C LEU A 149 -2.50 -12.56 8.29
N ALA A 150 -2.74 -13.44 9.27
CA ALA A 150 -4.06 -13.62 9.87
C ALA A 150 -4.54 -12.34 10.55
N LYS A 151 -3.68 -11.68 11.35
CA LYS A 151 -4.00 -10.36 11.94
C LYS A 151 -4.27 -9.31 10.86
N PHE A 152 -3.50 -9.34 9.77
CA PHE A 152 -3.71 -8.46 8.64
C PHE A 152 -5.06 -8.74 7.99
N LEU A 153 -5.41 -9.98 7.68
CA LEU A 153 -6.69 -10.36 7.07
C LEU A 153 -7.89 -10.01 7.98
N GLU A 154 -7.79 -10.29 9.28
CA GLU A 154 -8.82 -9.94 10.26
C GLU A 154 -9.01 -8.42 10.37
N ALA A 155 -7.91 -7.66 10.37
CA ALA A 155 -7.97 -6.19 10.40
C ALA A 155 -8.38 -5.59 9.04
N CYS A 156 -8.06 -6.27 7.94
CA CYS A 156 -8.16 -5.77 6.58
C CYS A 156 -9.20 -6.54 5.77
N LYS A 157 -10.49 -6.21 5.96
CA LYS A 157 -11.41 -6.17 4.82
C LYS A 157 -11.07 -4.90 4.02
N LEU A 158 -10.00 -4.95 3.23
CA LEU A 158 -9.72 -3.86 2.28
C LEU A 158 -10.98 -3.67 1.44
N ARG A 159 -11.43 -2.43 1.26
CA ARG A 159 -12.63 -2.15 0.44
C ARG A 159 -12.56 -2.96 -0.86
N GLY A 160 -13.58 -3.79 -1.08
CA GLY A 160 -13.81 -4.40 -2.40
C GLY A 160 -14.05 -3.30 -3.45
N PRO A 161 -13.94 -3.62 -4.75
CA PRO A 161 -14.18 -2.65 -5.80
C PRO A 161 -15.54 -1.99 -5.55
N SER A 162 -15.53 -0.67 -5.40
CA SER A 162 -16.72 0.13 -5.13
C SER A 162 -17.77 -0.19 -6.18
N GLY A 163 -18.79 -0.97 -5.82
CA GLY A 163 -19.97 -1.15 -6.64
C GLY A 163 -20.64 0.20 -6.74
N SER A 164 -20.57 0.84 -7.91
CA SER A 164 -21.50 1.90 -8.25
C SER A 164 -22.91 1.30 -8.17
N GLY A 165 -23.68 1.71 -7.18
CA GLY A 165 -25.08 1.34 -7.06
C GLY A 165 -25.81 1.77 -8.32
N VAL A 166 -26.12 0.82 -9.20
CA VAL A 166 -27.17 1.02 -10.20
C VAL A 166 -28.47 1.00 -9.41
N SER A 167 -29.00 2.18 -9.11
CA SER A 167 -30.39 2.33 -8.73
C SER A 167 -31.23 1.88 -9.91
N VAL A 168 -31.74 0.65 -9.84
CA VAL A 168 -32.81 0.20 -10.73
C VAL A 168 -34.04 1.00 -10.32
N GLN A 169 -34.37 2.04 -11.09
CA GLN A 169 -35.70 2.64 -11.02
C GLN A 169 -36.70 1.59 -11.50
N PRO A 170 -37.79 1.31 -10.76
CA PRO A 170 -38.83 0.43 -11.23
C PRO A 170 -39.61 1.15 -12.33
N SER A 171 -39.67 0.55 -13.51
CA SER A 171 -40.56 0.96 -14.58
C SER A 171 -42.01 0.76 -14.14
N GLY A 172 -42.74 1.86 -14.03
CA GLY A 172 -44.20 1.92 -14.00
C GLY A 172 -44.70 2.78 -15.14
#